data_AF-A0A327RTZ1-F1
#
_entry.id   AF-A0A327RTZ1-F1
#
_cell.length_a   1.000
_cell.length_b   1.000
_cell.length_c   1.000
_cell.angle_alpha   90.00
_cell.angle_beta   90.00
_cell.angle_gamma   90.00
#
_symmetry.space_group_name_H-M   'P 1'
#
loop_
_entity.id
_entity.type
_entity.pdbx_description
1 polymer ?
#
loop_
_entity_poly.entity_id
_entity_poly.type
_entity_poly.pdbx_seq_one_letter_code
_entity_poly.pdbx_strand_id
1 'polypeptide(L)'
;KWIRGISANKLLILDDFGLKALNNDARIALLDILEDRYGNGATMITSQLPVDSWYNFIDEPTLADAIMDRLAASAHRIALTGKSLRKKKNH
;
A
#
# COMPACT_ATOMS: atom_id res chain seq x y z
N LYS A 1 -4.71 -18.42 7.53
CA LYS A 1 -6.09 -18.33 8.10
C LYS A 1 -6.49 -16.87 8.40
N TRP A 2 -5.60 -16.05 9.00
CA TRP A 2 -5.91 -14.64 9.31
C TRP A 2 -5.82 -13.69 8.11
N ILE A 3 -4.80 -13.82 7.25
CA ILE A 3 -4.63 -13.03 6.02
C ILE A 3 -5.87 -13.10 5.10
N ARG A 4 -6.44 -14.29 4.88
CA ARG A 4 -7.70 -14.45 4.12
C ARG A 4 -8.89 -13.71 4.72
N GLY A 5 -8.94 -13.59 6.05
CA GLY A 5 -9.99 -12.82 6.73
C GLY A 5 -9.85 -11.31 6.50
N ILE A 6 -8.63 -10.82 6.27
CA ILE A 6 -8.36 -9.43 5.91
C ILE A 6 -8.78 -9.17 4.47
N SER A 7 -8.37 -10.04 3.54
CA SER A 7 -8.68 -9.90 2.10
C SER A 7 -10.19 -9.94 1.81
N ALA A 8 -10.99 -10.63 2.63
CA ALA A 8 -12.45 -10.71 2.46
C ALA A 8 -13.21 -9.40 2.74
N ASN A 9 -12.57 -8.37 3.32
CA ASN A 9 -13.25 -7.11 3.62
C ASN A 9 -13.45 -6.27 2.35
N LYS A 10 -14.59 -5.58 2.26
CA LYS A 10 -14.89 -4.67 1.14
C LYS A 10 -13.86 -3.56 0.97
N LEU A 11 -13.27 -3.09 2.08
CA LEU A 11 -12.21 -2.09 2.12
C LEU A 11 -11.06 -2.58 2.99
N LEU A 12 -9.84 -2.47 2.46
CA LEU A 12 -8.59 -2.65 3.19
C LEU A 12 -7.81 -1.34 3.12
N ILE A 13 -7.32 -0.88 4.28
CA ILE A 13 -6.48 0.33 4.38
C ILE A 13 -5.09 -0.10 4.83
N LEU A 14 -4.08 0.21 4.01
CA LEU A 14 -2.67 0.09 4.37
C LEU A 14 -2.16 1.49 4.72
N ASP A 15 -2.04 1.75 6.02
CA ASP A 15 -1.59 3.05 6.52
C ASP A 15 -0.07 3.12 6.61
N ASP A 16 0.51 4.30 6.36
CA ASP A 16 1.93 4.61 6.50
C ASP A 16 2.87 3.67 5.68
N PHE A 17 2.43 3.30 4.47
CA PHE A 17 3.24 2.52 3.53
C PHE A 17 4.54 3.26 3.17
N GLY A 18 5.66 2.54 3.14
CA GLY A 18 6.96 3.15 2.82
C GLY A 18 7.80 3.60 4.02
N LEU A 19 7.28 3.55 5.26
CA LEU A 19 8.05 4.00 6.44
C LEU A 19 9.15 3.04 6.90
N LYS A 20 8.96 1.73 6.72
CA LYS A 20 9.93 0.70 7.10
C LYS A 20 10.13 -0.25 5.93
N ALA A 21 11.38 -0.61 5.65
CA ALA A 21 11.70 -1.58 4.62
C ALA A 21 10.92 -2.88 4.83
N LEU A 22 10.38 -3.43 3.73
CA LEU A 22 9.71 -4.72 3.74
C LEU A 22 10.76 -5.82 3.73
N ASN A 23 10.64 -6.79 4.65
CA ASN A 23 11.37 -8.03 4.50
C ASN A 23 10.68 -8.93 3.47
N ASN A 24 11.33 -10.03 3.07
CA ASN A 24 10.80 -10.92 2.03
C ASN A 24 9.39 -11.44 2.34
N ASP A 25 9.14 -11.88 3.59
CA ASP A 25 7.83 -12.40 4.00
C ASP A 25 6.74 -11.33 3.90
N ALA A 26 7.05 -10.07 4.25
CA ALA A 26 6.11 -8.97 4.14
C ALA A 26 5.78 -8.63 2.68
N ARG A 27 6.75 -8.75 1.76
CA ARG A 27 6.53 -8.54 0.33
C ARG A 27 5.61 -9.62 -0.25
N ILE A 28 5.88 -10.89 0.08
CA ILE A 28 5.05 -12.03 -0.35
C ILE A 28 3.63 -11.88 0.22
N ALA A 29 3.49 -11.60 1.52
CA ALA A 29 2.19 -11.40 2.14
C ALA A 29 1.41 -10.23 1.52
N LEU A 30 2.09 -9.13 1.17
CA LEU A 30 1.49 -8.01 0.47
C LEU A 30 0.98 -8.42 -0.91
N LEU A 31 1.79 -9.14 -1.68
CA LEU A 31 1.39 -9.65 -2.99
C LEU A 31 0.16 -10.57 -2.89
N ASP A 32 0.18 -11.54 -1.99
CA ASP A 32 -0.94 -12.49 -1.77
C ASP A 32 -2.25 -11.75 -1.43
N ILE A 33 -2.17 -10.75 -0.53
CA ILE A 33 -3.33 -9.92 -0.17
C ILE A 33 -3.84 -9.15 -1.39
N LEU A 34 -2.95 -8.54 -2.17
CA LEU A 34 -3.34 -7.77 -3.34
C LEU A 34 -3.92 -8.65 -4.44
N GLU A 35 -3.41 -9.86 -4.60
CA GLU A 35 -3.91 -10.84 -5.56
C GLU A 35 -5.31 -11.31 -5.22
N ASP A 36 -5.56 -11.72 -3.97
CA ASP A 36 -6.91 -12.10 -3.50
C ASP A 36 -7.93 -10.97 -3.71
N ARG A 37 -7.47 -9.72 -3.58
CA ARG A 37 -8.32 -8.52 -3.65
C ARG A 37 -8.49 -7.96 -5.05
N TYR A 38 -7.63 -8.31 -6.00
CA TYR A 38 -7.65 -7.75 -7.33
C TYR A 38 -9.00 -7.99 -8.02
N GLY A 39 -9.69 -6.92 -8.40
CA GLY A 39 -11.04 -6.96 -8.97
C GLY A 39 -12.18 -7.29 -7.99
N ASN A 40 -11.89 -7.64 -6.73
CA ASN A 40 -12.86 -8.13 -5.76
C ASN A 40 -13.11 -7.19 -4.58
N GLY A 41 -12.19 -6.26 -4.27
CA GLY A 41 -12.33 -5.34 -3.14
C GLY A 41 -11.49 -4.06 -3.29
N ALA A 42 -11.88 -2.99 -2.60
CA ALA A 42 -11.20 -1.70 -2.68
C ALA A 42 -9.99 -1.67 -1.74
N THR A 43 -8.82 -1.25 -2.23
CA THR A 43 -7.62 -1.08 -1.40
C THR A 43 -7.23 0.40 -1.37
N MET A 44 -7.08 0.95 -0.17
CA MET A 44 -6.56 2.30 0.04
C MET A 44 -5.18 2.21 0.67
N ILE A 45 -4.24 2.99 0.17
CA ILE A 45 -2.89 3.07 0.70
C ILE A 45 -2.59 4.53 1.03
N THR A 46 -2.08 4.78 2.23
CA THR A 46 -1.49 6.06 2.60
C THR A 46 0.03 5.89 2.61
N SER A 47 0.76 6.87 2.10
CA SER A 47 2.22 6.83 2.06
C SER A 47 2.79 8.23 2.14
N GLN A 48 3.95 8.34 2.77
CA GLN A 48 4.79 9.54 2.70
C GLN A 48 5.70 9.52 1.47
N LEU A 49 5.83 8.37 0.81
CA LEU A 49 6.60 8.23 -0.43
C LEU A 49 5.69 8.50 -1.63
N PRO A 50 6.18 9.23 -2.64
CA PRO A 50 5.48 9.29 -3.91
C PRO A 50 5.40 7.89 -4.52
N VAL A 51 4.33 7.60 -5.27
CA VAL A 51 4.08 6.28 -5.88
C VAL A 51 5.25 5.82 -6.75
N ASP A 52 5.92 6.75 -7.43
CA ASP A 52 7.06 6.44 -8.31
C ASP A 52 8.29 5.94 -7.53
N SER A 53 8.34 6.14 -6.21
CA SER A 53 9.39 5.58 -5.32
C SER A 53 9.04 4.20 -4.77
N TRP A 54 7.81 3.71 -4.96
CA TRP A 54 7.38 2.44 -4.36
C TRP A 54 8.10 1.24 -4.95
N TYR A 55 8.41 1.26 -6.25
CA TYR A 55 9.17 0.19 -6.91
C TYR A 55 10.51 -0.04 -6.21
N ASN A 56 11.26 1.05 -6.01
CA ASN A 56 12.55 1.02 -5.33
C ASN A 56 12.41 0.67 -3.83
N PHE A 57 11.32 1.11 -3.18
CA PHE A 57 11.07 0.79 -1.77
C PHE A 57 10.78 -0.69 -1.54
N ILE A 58 10.08 -1.35 -2.48
CA ILE A 58 9.82 -2.79 -2.39
C ILE A 58 11.14 -3.56 -2.45
N ASP A 59 12.13 -3.09 -3.22
CA ASP A 59 13.50 -3.60 -3.21
C ASP A 59 13.59 -5.12 -3.50
N GLU A 60 12.76 -5.57 -4.44
CA GLU A 60 12.88 -6.86 -5.11
C GLU A 60 12.15 -6.73 -6.47
N PRO A 61 12.87 -6.73 -7.61
CA PRO A 61 12.28 -6.35 -8.90
C PRO A 61 11.04 -7.16 -9.28
N THR A 62 11.04 -8.47 -9.06
CA THR A 62 9.98 -9.37 -9.50
C THR A 62 8.66 -9.11 -8.76
N LEU A 63 8.73 -9.00 -7.44
CA LEU A 63 7.62 -8.68 -6.56
C LEU A 63 7.22 -7.22 -6.72
N ALA A 64 8.17 -6.30 -6.98
CA ALA A 64 7.87 -4.91 -7.22
C ALA A 64 6.99 -4.74 -8.47
N ASP A 65 7.34 -5.39 -9.58
CA ASP A 65 6.50 -5.41 -10.79
C ASP A 65 5.10 -5.98 -10.49
N ALA A 66 5.03 -7.16 -9.87
CA ALA A 66 3.76 -7.83 -9.58
C ALA A 66 2.84 -7.05 -8.62
N ILE A 67 3.42 -6.39 -7.60
CA ILE A 67 2.70 -5.55 -6.64
C ILE A 67 2.25 -4.25 -7.32
N MET A 68 3.14 -3.59 -8.06
CA MET A 68 2.85 -2.32 -8.73
C MET A 68 1.77 -2.49 -9.81
N ASP A 69 1.75 -3.60 -10.54
CA ASP A 69 0.67 -3.90 -11.50
C ASP A 69 -0.70 -3.96 -10.82
N ARG A 70 -0.80 -4.62 -9.67
CA ARG A 70 -2.06 -4.75 -8.92
C ARG A 70 -2.50 -3.43 -8.27
N LEU A 71 -1.55 -2.58 -7.87
CA LEU A 71 -1.82 -1.29 -7.24
C LEU A 71 -2.10 -0.17 -8.24
N ALA A 72 -1.31 -0.06 -9.30
CA ALA A 72 -1.29 1.10 -10.18
C ALA A 72 -2.27 1.00 -11.34
N ALA A 73 -2.64 -0.20 -11.80
CA ALA A 73 -3.46 -0.39 -12.99
C ALA A 73 -4.87 0.23 -12.89
N SER A 74 -5.41 0.41 -11.68
CA SER A 74 -6.74 0.99 -11.46
C SER A 74 -6.82 1.85 -10.20
N ALA A 75 -5.77 2.63 -9.91
CA ALA A 75 -5.73 3.50 -8.74
C ALA A 75 -6.11 4.96 -9.05
N HIS A 76 -6.88 5.54 -8.13
CA HIS A 76 -6.97 6.99 -8.00
C HIS A 76 -5.83 7.49 -7.13
N ARG A 77 -4.99 8.36 -7.69
CA ARG A 77 -3.85 8.96 -6.96
C ARG A 77 -4.25 10.35 -6.47
N ILE A 78 -4.16 10.55 -5.16
CA ILE A 78 -4.44 11.85 -4.53
C ILE A 78 -3.14 12.32 -3.87
N ALA A 79 -2.46 13.29 -4.50
CA ALA A 79 -1.30 13.94 -3.91
C ALA A 79 -1.75 14.98 -2.90
N LEU A 80 -1.58 14.69 -1.61
CA LEU A 80 -1.87 15.64 -0.55
C LEU A 80 -0.73 16.65 -0.41
N THR A 81 -1.09 17.92 -0.28
CA THR A 81 -0.14 19.02 -0.06
C THR A 81 -0.50 19.81 1.19
N GLY A 82 0.44 20.61 1.70
CA GLY A 82 0.22 21.49 2.84
C GLY A 82 1.03 21.11 4.08
N LYS A 83 0.88 21.93 5.12
CA LYS A 83 1.60 21.77 6.39
C LYS A 83 0.93 20.71 7.26
N SER A 84 1.73 20.02 8.07
CA SER A 84 1.21 19.08 9.07
C SER A 84 0.13 19.72 9.94
N LEU A 85 -1.04 19.09 9.98
CA LEU A 85 -2.16 19.50 10.83
C LEU A 85 -1.92 19.18 12.32
N ARG A 86 -0.91 18.34 12.65
CA ARG A 86 -0.56 18.02 14.05
C ARG A 86 -0.15 19.27 14.84
N LYS A 87 0.45 20.27 14.17
CA LYS A 87 0.89 21.54 14.80
C LYS A 87 -0.26 22.47 15.23
N LYS A 88 -1.51 22.21 14.82
CA LYS A 88 -2.67 23.05 15.19
C LYS A 88 -3.26 22.74 16.58
N LYS A 89 -2.75 21.73 17.30
CA LYS A 89 -3.23 21.33 18.64
C LYS A 89 -2.35 21.87 19.79
N ASN A 90 -1.96 23.14 19.74
CA ASN A 90 -1.61 23.85 20.98
C ASN A 90 -2.90 24.54 21.44
N HIS A 91 -3.63 23.86 22.33
CA HIS A 91 -4.62 24.54 23.18
C HIS A 91 -3.89 25.51 24.10
#